data_AF-A0A1V4JZD0-F1
#
_entry.id   AF-A0A1V4JZD0-F1
#
_cell.length_a   1.000
_cell.length_b   1.000
_cell.length_c   1.000
_cell.angle_alpha   90.00
_cell.angle_beta   90.00
_cell.angle_gamma   90.00
#
_symmetry.space_group_name_H-M   'P 1'
#
loop_
_entity.id
_entity.type
_entity.pdbx_description
1 polymer ?
#
loop_
_entity_poly.entity_id
_entity_poly.type
_entity_poly.pdbx_seq_one_letter_code
_entity_poly.pdbx_strand_id
1 'polypeptide(L)'
;MAAFFTAALKGFQGSKEEPPKGPPKDGKVATLPNGMAREEFEEYQRQLLEEKIERDKAFAQRKAERATVRMHLRDKYHLAQDERDDAQLHVAGGTVELPQELAAMVHSEEEEEEEDGAGAFAFLMRLREVDLSELRGRALGTVDEVKEKCALM
;
A
#
# COMPACT_ATOMS: atom_id res chain seq x y z
N MET A 1 -40.67 18.49 10.25
CA MET A 1 -39.31 18.62 10.82
C MET A 1 -38.41 19.40 9.86
N ALA A 2 -38.58 20.73 9.78
CA ALA A 2 -37.84 21.57 8.81
C ALA A 2 -37.47 22.95 9.40
N ALA A 3 -37.22 23.01 10.72
CA ALA A 3 -36.89 24.26 11.42
C ALA A 3 -35.45 24.31 11.94
N PHE A 4 -34.65 23.26 11.76
CA PHE A 4 -33.28 23.19 12.29
C PHE A 4 -32.20 23.66 11.29
N PHE A 5 -32.51 23.76 9.99
CA PHE A 5 -31.54 24.18 8.98
C PHE A 5 -31.47 25.70 8.76
N THR A 6 -32.50 26.46 9.13
CA THR A 6 -32.53 27.91 8.92
C THR A 6 -31.76 28.70 9.98
N ALA A 7 -31.44 28.09 11.13
CA ALA A 7 -30.62 28.73 12.16
C ALA A 7 -29.12 28.78 11.78
N ALA A 8 -28.64 27.84 10.95
CA ALA A 8 -27.23 27.71 10.61
C ALA A 8 -26.74 28.73 9.55
N LEU A 9 -27.65 29.29 8.74
CA LEU A 9 -27.30 30.26 7.68
C LEU A 9 -27.24 31.73 8.15
N LYS A 10 -27.61 32.01 9.40
CA LYS A 10 -27.61 33.38 9.95
C LYS A 10 -26.22 33.87 10.40
N GLY A 11 -25.19 33.01 10.34
CA GLY A 11 -23.81 33.35 10.69
C GLY A 11 -22.93 33.86 9.54
N PHE A 12 -23.41 33.86 8.29
CA PHE A 12 -22.56 34.13 7.12
C PHE A 12 -22.78 35.50 6.45
N GLN A 13 -23.74 36.31 6.89
CA GLN A 13 -24.01 37.61 6.27
C GLN A 13 -23.34 38.74 7.06
N GLY A 14 -22.10 39.01 6.69
CA GLY A 14 -21.31 40.11 7.24
C GLY A 14 -21.80 41.49 6.82
N SER A 15 -21.37 42.45 7.65
CA SER A 15 -20.93 43.80 7.25
C SER A 15 -22.00 44.79 6.77
N LYS A 16 -22.58 45.53 7.73
CA LYS A 16 -22.98 46.92 7.49
C LYS A 16 -21.72 47.77 7.35
N GLU A 17 -21.64 48.53 6.26
CA GLU A 17 -20.68 49.60 6.03
C GLU A 17 -20.83 50.75 7.06
N GLU A 18 -19.75 51.09 7.74
CA GLU A 18 -19.46 52.45 8.24
C GLU A 18 -17.98 52.77 7.95
N PRO A 19 -17.65 53.92 7.32
CA PRO A 19 -16.29 54.47 7.26
C PRO A 19 -16.17 55.74 8.14
N PRO A 20 -14.96 56.31 8.33
CA PRO A 20 -13.67 55.73 8.64
C PRO A 20 -13.17 56.23 10.01
N LYS A 21 -12.57 55.37 10.84
CA LYS A 21 -11.81 55.83 12.02
C LYS A 21 -10.35 55.43 11.85
N GLY A 22 -9.49 56.45 11.89
CA GLY A 22 -8.12 56.49 11.39
C GLY A 22 -7.13 55.46 11.96
N PRO A 23 -5.86 55.55 11.54
CA PRO A 23 -4.87 54.51 11.79
C PRO A 23 -4.68 54.32 13.31
N PRO A 24 -4.69 53.06 13.81
CA PRO A 24 -4.31 52.84 15.19
C PRO A 24 -2.83 53.15 15.33
N LYS A 25 -2.59 54.17 16.15
CA LYS A 25 -1.31 54.69 16.59
C LYS A 25 -0.35 53.58 16.99
N ASP A 26 0.91 53.86 16.69
CA ASP A 26 2.12 53.19 17.13
C ASP A 26 2.08 52.71 18.59
N GLY A 27 2.80 51.61 18.84
CA GLY A 27 3.44 51.43 20.14
C GLY A 27 2.84 50.41 21.10
N LYS A 28 2.26 49.31 20.61
CA LYS A 28 2.14 48.09 21.43
C LYS A 28 3.04 47.01 20.85
N VAL A 29 4.32 47.10 21.20
CA VAL A 29 5.19 45.92 21.22
C VAL A 29 4.44 44.88 22.03
N ALA A 30 3.98 43.82 21.35
CA ALA A 30 3.30 42.71 21.99
C ALA A 30 4.26 42.14 23.03
N THR A 31 3.99 42.41 24.31
CA THR A 31 4.68 41.75 25.41
C THR A 31 4.33 40.27 25.27
N LEU A 32 5.31 39.47 24.85
CA LEU A 32 5.15 38.02 24.70
C LEU A 32 4.70 37.45 26.05
N PRO A 33 3.66 36.60 26.09
CA PRO A 33 2.98 36.26 27.32
C PRO A 33 3.77 35.33 28.27
N ASN A 34 5.10 35.18 28.11
CA ASN A 34 5.86 34.26 28.97
C ASN A 34 7.36 34.55 29.16
N GLY A 35 7.85 35.78 28.94
CA GLY A 35 9.27 36.11 29.19
C GLY A 35 10.29 35.34 28.33
N MET A 36 9.84 34.50 27.40
CA MET A 36 10.64 33.85 26.37
C MET A 36 11.21 34.93 25.44
N ALA A 37 12.45 34.75 24.99
CA ALA A 37 13.02 35.62 23.97
C ALA A 37 12.15 35.56 22.71
N ARG A 38 12.01 36.69 22.01
CA ARG A 38 11.18 36.75 20.79
C ARG A 38 11.54 35.70 19.75
N GLU A 39 12.82 35.35 19.70
CA GLU A 39 13.39 34.31 18.84
C GLU A 39 12.89 32.91 19.23
N GLU A 40 12.84 32.57 20.52
CA GLU A 40 12.36 31.27 21.00
C GLU A 40 10.87 31.04 20.70
N PHE A 41 10.06 32.11 20.76
CA PHE A 41 8.63 32.02 20.43
C PHE A 41 8.42 31.78 18.93
N GLU A 42 9.20 32.44 18.08
CA GLU A 42 9.16 32.25 16.63
C GLU A 42 9.64 30.84 16.24
N GLU A 43 10.67 30.31 16.91
CA GLU A 43 11.14 28.94 16.73
C GLU A 43 10.09 27.91 17.16
N TYR A 44 9.43 28.10 18.29
CA TYR A 44 8.35 27.21 18.73
C TYR A 44 7.20 27.17 17.71
N GLN A 45 6.83 28.32 17.14
CA GLN A 45 5.83 28.36 16.06
C GLN A 45 6.29 27.61 14.81
N ARG A 46 7.57 27.72 14.45
CA ARG A 46 8.15 26.97 13.33
C ARG A 46 8.12 25.46 13.59
N GLN A 47 8.52 25.02 14.77
CA GLN A 47 8.50 23.60 15.16
C GLN A 47 7.10 23.00 15.07
N LEU A 48 6.08 23.71 15.58
CA LEU A 48 4.69 23.26 15.47
C LEU A 48 4.23 23.14 14.01
N LEU A 49 4.66 24.06 13.15
CA LEU A 49 4.33 24.02 11.72
C LEU A 49 5.05 22.88 11.01
N GLU A 50 6.33 22.68 11.31
CA GLU A 50 7.15 21.61 10.74
C GLU A 50 6.61 20.23 11.12
N GLU A 51 6.33 20.01 12.40
CA GLU A 51 5.73 18.76 12.89
C GLU A 51 4.34 18.53 12.27
N LYS A 52 3.56 19.59 12.03
CA LYS A 52 2.29 19.47 11.31
C LYS A 52 2.51 19.03 9.87
N ILE A 53 3.47 19.63 9.16
CA ILE A 53 3.79 19.29 7.78
C ILE A 53 4.28 17.83 7.68
N GLU A 54 5.15 17.39 8.59
CA GLU A 54 5.64 16.01 8.63
C GLU A 54 4.52 15.00 8.86
N ARG A 55 3.63 15.28 9.82
CA ARG A 55 2.45 14.44 10.05
C ARG A 55 1.56 14.40 8.81
N ASP A 56 1.24 15.54 8.22
CA ASP A 56 0.37 15.62 7.04
C ASP A 56 0.98 14.87 5.84
N LYS A 57 2.30 14.93 5.66
CA LYS A 57 3.04 14.13 4.66
C LYS A 57 2.92 12.64 4.91
N ALA A 58 3.15 12.18 6.15
CA ALA A 58 3.02 10.77 6.50
C ALA A 58 1.58 10.27 6.33
N PHE A 59 0.58 11.10 6.67
CA PHE A 59 -0.82 10.79 6.43
C PHE A 59 -1.17 10.72 4.94
N ALA A 60 -0.63 11.62 4.12
CA ALA A 60 -0.81 11.60 2.68
C ALA A 60 -0.22 10.32 2.06
N GLN A 61 1.01 9.96 2.45
CA GLN A 61 1.68 8.73 1.98
C GLN A 61 0.86 7.49 2.33
N ARG A 62 0.50 7.28 3.61
CA ARG A 62 -0.30 6.11 4.03
C ARG A 62 -1.68 6.03 3.38
N LYS A 63 -2.29 7.18 3.07
CA LYS A 63 -3.56 7.22 2.33
C LYS A 63 -3.37 6.80 0.87
N ALA A 64 -2.30 7.28 0.24
CA ALA A 64 -1.97 6.92 -1.13
C ALA A 64 -1.58 5.43 -1.24
N GLU A 65 -0.76 4.88 -0.34
CA GLU A 65 -0.48 3.43 -0.26
C GLU A 65 -1.77 2.61 -0.22
N ARG A 66 -2.70 3.00 0.65
CA ARG A 66 -4.00 2.34 0.78
C ARG A 66 -4.86 2.48 -0.47
N ALA A 67 -4.83 3.64 -1.13
CA ALA A 67 -5.51 3.86 -2.40
C ALA A 67 -4.94 2.94 -3.49
N THR A 68 -3.61 2.83 -3.59
CA THR A 68 -2.93 1.92 -4.53
C THR A 68 -3.37 0.46 -4.35
N VAL A 69 -3.40 -0.03 -3.10
CA VAL A 69 -3.89 -1.40 -2.81
C VAL A 69 -5.34 -1.58 -3.24
N ARG A 70 -6.21 -0.59 -2.97
CA ARG A 70 -7.62 -0.65 -3.41
C ARG A 70 -7.74 -0.65 -4.93
N MET A 71 -6.98 0.19 -5.63
CA MET A 71 -6.97 0.24 -7.11
C MET A 71 -6.55 -1.12 -7.69
N HIS A 72 -5.47 -1.71 -7.19
CA HIS A 72 -4.98 -3.00 -7.65
C HIS A 72 -6.01 -4.12 -7.45
N LEU A 73 -6.69 -4.16 -6.30
CA LEU A 73 -7.75 -5.14 -6.06
C LEU A 73 -8.96 -4.90 -6.99
N ARG A 74 -9.33 -3.65 -7.27
CA ARG A 74 -10.41 -3.36 -8.22
C ARG A 74 -10.04 -3.80 -9.63
N ASP A 75 -8.81 -3.55 -10.07
CA ASP A 75 -8.32 -4.01 -11.38
C ASP A 75 -8.33 -5.54 -11.47
N LYS A 76 -7.82 -6.22 -10.43
CA LYS A 76 -7.76 -7.70 -10.36
C LYS A 76 -9.12 -8.37 -10.51
N TYR A 77 -10.16 -7.77 -9.94
CA TYR A 77 -11.53 -8.32 -9.99
C TYR A 77 -12.44 -7.55 -10.97
N HIS A 78 -11.88 -6.69 -11.83
CA HIS A 78 -12.60 -5.88 -12.81
C HIS A 78 -13.76 -5.06 -12.24
N LEU A 79 -13.60 -4.49 -11.05
CA LEU A 79 -14.56 -3.55 -10.48
C LEU A 79 -14.38 -2.15 -11.06
N ALA A 80 -15.46 -1.36 -11.01
CA ALA A 80 -15.41 0.04 -11.38
C ALA A 80 -14.47 0.84 -10.47
N GLN A 81 -13.62 1.67 -11.09
CA GLN A 81 -12.67 2.52 -10.38
C GLN A 81 -13.36 3.65 -9.60
N ASP A 82 -12.68 4.14 -8.57
CA ASP A 82 -13.18 5.20 -7.69
C ASP A 82 -12.26 6.43 -7.79
N GLU A 83 -12.79 7.55 -8.29
CA GLU A 83 -12.04 8.80 -8.49
C GLU A 83 -11.40 9.33 -7.19
N ARG A 84 -11.93 8.94 -6.03
CA ARG A 84 -11.37 9.32 -4.72
C ARG A 84 -10.01 8.68 -4.46
N ASP A 85 -9.75 7.52 -5.02
CA ASP A 85 -8.47 6.83 -4.89
C ASP A 85 -7.42 7.53 -5.76
N ASP A 86 -7.78 7.94 -6.98
CA ASP A 86 -6.93 8.76 -7.85
C ASP A 86 -6.57 10.11 -7.21
N ALA A 87 -7.54 10.75 -6.55
CA ALA A 87 -7.31 12.00 -5.83
C ALA A 87 -6.31 11.81 -4.66
N GLN A 88 -6.41 10.71 -3.91
CA GLN A 88 -5.49 10.41 -2.81
C GLN A 88 -4.07 10.16 -3.30
N LEU A 89 -3.91 9.51 -4.46
CA LEU A 89 -2.62 9.29 -5.10
C LEU A 89 -1.98 10.61 -5.55
N HIS A 90 -2.77 11.52 -6.12
CA HIS A 90 -2.28 12.83 -6.55
C HIS A 90 -1.83 13.70 -5.36
N VAL A 91 -2.53 13.65 -4.22
CA VAL A 91 -2.16 14.40 -3.01
C VAL A 91 -0.78 14.00 -2.47
N ALA A 92 -0.36 12.74 -2.65
CA ALA A 92 0.96 12.26 -2.25
C ALA A 92 2.08 12.52 -3.27
N GLY A 93 1.77 13.15 -4.41
CA GLY A 93 2.74 13.44 -5.47
C GLY A 93 2.81 12.39 -6.58
N GLY A 94 1.81 11.51 -6.71
CA GLY A 94 1.71 10.53 -7.79
C GLY A 94 1.88 9.08 -7.32
N THR A 95 2.39 8.23 -8.21
CA THR A 95 2.49 6.77 -7.99
C THR A 95 3.28 6.46 -6.74
N VAL A 96 2.61 5.85 -5.76
CA VAL A 96 3.24 5.40 -4.53
C VAL A 96 3.70 3.97 -4.70
N GLU A 97 5.01 3.75 -4.46
CA GLU A 97 5.62 2.43 -4.48
C GLU A 97 5.02 1.53 -3.38
N LEU A 98 4.99 0.23 -3.65
CA LEU A 98 4.44 -0.74 -2.71
C LEU A 98 5.28 -0.72 -1.41
N PRO A 99 4.68 -0.65 -0.21
CA PRO A 99 5.41 -0.70 1.05
C PRO A 99 6.42 -1.84 1.11
N GLN A 100 7.59 -1.58 1.67
CA GLN A 100 8.73 -2.52 1.65
C GLN A 100 8.38 -3.92 2.17
N GLU A 101 7.53 -4.02 3.20
CA GLU A 101 7.06 -5.29 3.76
C GLU A 101 6.22 -6.09 2.75
N LEU A 102 5.33 -5.41 2.00
CA LEU A 102 4.51 -6.02 0.98
C LEU A 102 5.34 -6.38 -0.26
N ALA A 103 6.30 -5.53 -0.64
CA ALA A 103 7.23 -5.81 -1.73
C ALA A 103 8.07 -7.06 -1.43
N ALA A 104 8.57 -7.18 -0.18
CA ALA A 104 9.32 -8.36 0.23
C ALA A 104 8.50 -9.66 0.17
N MET A 105 7.22 -9.63 0.56
CA MET A 105 6.34 -10.82 0.46
C MET A 105 6.10 -11.26 -0.99
N VAL A 106 5.98 -10.32 -1.93
CA VAL A 106 5.84 -10.64 -3.36
C VAL A 106 7.12 -11.27 -3.90
N HIS A 107 8.29 -10.73 -3.54
CA HIS A 107 9.57 -11.26 -4.03
C HIS A 107 9.94 -12.61 -3.39
N SER A 108 9.56 -12.87 -2.14
CA SER A 108 9.83 -14.17 -1.50
C SER A 108 9.06 -15.33 -2.17
N GLU A 109 7.85 -15.08 -2.69
CA GLU A 109 7.11 -16.11 -3.44
C GLU A 109 7.81 -16.45 -4.77
N GLU A 110 8.39 -15.46 -5.46
CA GLU A 110 9.16 -15.68 -6.69
C GLU A 110 10.44 -16.50 -6.42
N GLU A 111 11.12 -16.27 -5.29
CA GLU A 111 12.32 -17.02 -4.89
C GLU A 111 12.00 -18.47 -4.46
N GLU A 112 10.87 -18.71 -3.78
CA GLU A 112 10.44 -20.06 -3.40
C GLU A 112 10.08 -20.93 -4.63
N GLU A 113 9.55 -20.34 -5.71
CA GLU A 113 9.27 -21.08 -6.96
C GLU A 113 10.55 -21.54 -7.69
N GLU A 114 11.69 -20.84 -7.53
CA GLU A 114 12.97 -21.27 -8.11
C GLU A 114 13.67 -22.37 -7.28
N GLU A 115 13.52 -22.36 -5.94
CA GLU A 115 14.08 -23.44 -5.09
C GLU A 115 13.29 -24.75 -5.17
N ASP A 116 11.99 -24.70 -5.47
CA ASP A 116 11.17 -25.91 -5.66
C ASP A 116 11.30 -26.52 -7.08
N GLY A 117 12.40 -26.18 -7.79
CA GLY A 117 12.93 -26.95 -8.92
C GLY A 117 13.32 -28.40 -8.58
N ALA A 118 13.19 -28.80 -7.31
CA ALA A 118 13.26 -30.18 -6.83
C ALA A 118 11.88 -30.79 -6.48
N GLY A 119 10.79 -30.05 -6.66
CA GLY A 119 9.42 -30.46 -6.39
C GLY A 119 8.87 -31.44 -7.43
N ALA A 120 7.65 -31.94 -7.19
CA ALA A 120 7.00 -33.01 -7.96
C ALA A 120 7.03 -32.83 -9.49
N PHE A 121 7.13 -31.59 -9.98
CA PHE A 121 7.26 -31.29 -11.41
C PHE A 121 8.60 -31.75 -12.02
N ALA A 122 9.72 -31.59 -11.29
CA ALA A 122 11.03 -32.07 -11.73
C ALA A 122 11.08 -33.61 -11.77
N PHE A 123 10.41 -34.27 -10.83
CA PHE A 123 10.23 -35.72 -10.85
C PHE A 123 9.38 -36.17 -12.05
N LEU A 124 8.31 -35.45 -12.39
CA LEU A 124 7.49 -35.73 -13.58
C LEU A 124 8.25 -35.51 -14.89
N MET A 125 9.12 -34.49 -14.97
CA MET A 125 10.01 -34.29 -16.11
C MET A 125 11.02 -35.45 -16.26
N ARG A 126 11.59 -35.94 -15.15
CA ARG A 126 12.43 -37.15 -15.16
C ARG A 126 11.66 -38.40 -15.61
N LEU A 127 10.40 -38.55 -15.23
CA LEU A 127 9.56 -39.68 -15.68
C LEU A 127 9.27 -39.65 -17.18
N ARG A 128 9.24 -38.46 -17.81
CA ARG A 128 9.08 -38.33 -19.26
C ARG A 128 10.29 -38.91 -20.03
N GLU A 129 11.47 -38.90 -19.42
CA GLU A 129 12.69 -39.45 -19.99
C GLU A 129 12.83 -40.97 -19.80
N VAL A 130 11.98 -41.59 -18.97
CA VAL A 130 12.00 -43.04 -18.74
C VAL A 130 11.19 -43.74 -19.83
N ASP A 131 11.85 -44.58 -20.64
CA ASP A 131 11.17 -45.43 -21.62
C ASP A 131 10.43 -46.59 -20.92
N LEU A 132 9.11 -46.42 -20.79
CA LEU A 132 8.20 -47.41 -20.21
C LEU A 132 8.21 -48.74 -20.99
N SER A 133 8.57 -48.73 -22.27
CA SER A 133 8.63 -49.94 -23.11
C SER A 133 9.80 -50.83 -22.72
N GLU A 134 10.97 -50.23 -22.47
CA GLU A 134 12.16 -50.96 -22.02
C GLU A 134 11.97 -51.49 -20.59
N LEU A 135 11.42 -50.66 -19.70
CA LEU A 135 11.08 -51.06 -18.34
C LEU A 135 10.11 -52.26 -18.32
N ARG A 136 9.06 -52.20 -19.15
CA ARG A 136 8.11 -53.29 -19.30
C ARG A 136 8.76 -54.55 -19.86
N GLY A 137 9.63 -54.43 -20.87
CA GLY A 137 10.36 -55.55 -21.45
C GLY A 137 11.24 -56.27 -20.42
N ARG A 138 11.98 -55.51 -19.60
CA ARG A 138 12.78 -56.06 -18.49
C ARG A 138 11.93 -56.72 -17.41
N ALA A 139 10.80 -56.10 -17.05
CA ALA A 139 9.90 -56.65 -16.04
C ALA A 139 9.24 -57.96 -16.49
N LEU A 140 8.81 -58.06 -17.75
CA LEU A 140 8.21 -59.29 -18.28
C LEU A 140 9.25 -60.39 -18.50
N GLY A 141 10.43 -60.04 -19.03
CA GLY A 141 11.50 -61.01 -19.26
C GLY A 141 11.98 -61.70 -17.97
N THR A 142 12.02 -60.98 -16.86
CA THR A 142 12.39 -61.57 -15.56
C THR A 142 11.31 -62.51 -15.00
N VAL A 143 10.02 -62.19 -15.23
CA VAL A 143 8.91 -63.05 -14.82
C VAL A 143 8.91 -64.34 -15.64
N ASP A 144 9.13 -64.25 -16.96
CA ASP A 144 9.21 -65.43 -17.82
C ASP A 144 10.44 -66.29 -17.47
N GLU A 145 11.61 -65.69 -17.19
CA GLU A 145 12.78 -66.43 -16.72
C GLU A 145 12.54 -67.16 -15.39
N VAL A 146 11.86 -66.54 -14.43
CA VAL A 146 11.54 -67.17 -13.14
C VAL A 146 10.52 -68.30 -13.35
N LYS A 147 9.55 -68.09 -14.23
CA LYS A 147 8.53 -69.10 -14.56
C LYS A 147 9.15 -70.32 -15.24
N GLU A 148 10.06 -70.14 -16.19
CA GLU A 148 10.79 -71.23 -16.84
C GLU A 148 11.68 -71.99 -15.84
N LYS A 149 12.38 -71.27 -14.95
CA LYS A 149 13.19 -71.89 -13.87
C LYS A 149 12.35 -72.67 -12.86
N CYS A 150 11.11 -72.25 -12.59
CA CYS A 150 10.17 -72.98 -11.73
C CYS A 150 9.47 -74.15 -12.44
N ALA A 151 9.31 -74.10 -13.78
CA ALA A 151 8.71 -75.19 -14.55
C ALA A 151 9.70 -76.35 -14.82
N LEU A 152 11.00 -76.09 -14.68
CA LEU A 152 12.08 -77.07 -14.81
C LEU A 152 12.49 -77.71 -13.47
N MET A 153 11.87 -77.32 -12.34
CA MET A 153 11.95 -78.01 -11.05
C MET A 153 10.72 -78.91 -10.87
#